data_AF-A0A8H6G072-F1
#
_entry.id   AF-A0A8H6G072-F1
#
_cell.length_a   1.000
_cell.length_b   1.000
_cell.length_c   1.000
_cell.angle_alpha   90.00
_cell.angle_beta   90.00
_cell.angle_gamma   90.00
#
_symmetry.space_group_name_H-M   'P 1'
#
loop_
_entity.id
_entity.type
_entity.pdbx_description
1 polymer ?
#
loop_
_entity_poly.entity_id
_entity_poly.type
_entity_poly.pdbx_seq_one_letter_code
_entity_poly.pdbx_strand_id
1 'polypeptide(L)'
;MLRPNFVRTQIGDVEMFEKHVEHLIQAIPRDGSTVGLQDLFFKFSLDVATDLLFGESTNTLAPGFADADVTEFVDAYGYCLRALDGTSLTEEDRDGRTGWAWGFLGLFLPNPKLKQQTGVVHNFVDKLVENAMTNRDARRSESEKDPTSRYVFLHELVSQTSDKIKIRSELLNILLAGRDTTASLLSNVWFELSKRPDVWTRLRREVDSLDGELPTFEDLKDMKYLRAVLNESLRLYPVVPENDRQAEVDTVLPVGGGEDGKSPVFVAKGQIVHWSLYTMHRRKDLYGDDAESFKPERWLDQGEKKGLRVGWEYLPFNGGPRICIGQQFALTEASYVTARLAQDFPTIESRDPEPWREKFSLTCTGLGGCEVALFPK
;
A
#
# COMPACT_ATOMS: atom_id res chain seq x y z
N MET A 1 11.95 6.96 17.14
CA MET A 1 11.90 7.87 15.98
C MET A 1 10.56 7.74 15.26
N LEU A 2 10.21 6.60 14.66
CA LEU A 2 9.03 6.51 13.80
C LEU A 2 7.65 6.43 14.51
N ARG A 3 7.51 5.56 15.51
CA ARG A 3 6.20 5.23 16.12
C ARG A 3 5.42 6.42 16.68
N PRO A 4 6.00 7.36 17.44
CA PRO A 4 5.25 8.48 18.01
C PRO A 4 4.57 9.36 16.95
N ASN A 5 5.09 9.37 15.72
CA ASN A 5 4.57 10.17 14.63
C ASN A 5 3.20 9.64 14.18
N PHE A 6 3.07 8.33 13.96
CA PHE A 6 1.86 7.74 13.38
C PHE A 6 0.67 7.54 14.36
N VAL A 7 0.71 8.06 15.60
CA VAL A 7 -0.15 7.56 16.70
C VAL A 7 -1.43 8.35 17.00
N ARG A 8 -1.69 9.56 16.49
CA ARG A 8 -3.07 10.13 16.62
C ARG A 8 -3.42 11.38 15.80
N THR A 9 -2.47 12.24 15.49
CA THR A 9 -2.76 13.54 14.84
C THR A 9 -2.69 13.53 13.31
N GLN A 10 -2.22 12.43 12.70
CA GLN A 10 -1.92 12.36 11.25
C GLN A 10 -2.95 11.57 10.42
N ILE A 11 -3.83 10.81 11.09
CA ILE A 11 -4.76 9.88 10.44
C ILE A 11 -6.12 10.54 10.16
N GLY A 12 -6.43 11.63 10.86
CA GLY A 12 -7.71 12.34 10.73
C GLY A 12 -7.73 13.45 9.67
N ASP A 13 -6.57 13.83 9.13
CA ASP A 13 -6.48 14.82 8.05
C ASP A 13 -6.75 14.12 6.71
N VAL A 14 -8.02 13.85 6.45
CA VAL A 14 -8.47 13.30 5.16
C VAL A 14 -8.40 14.33 4.04
N GLU A 15 -8.33 15.62 4.38
CA GLU A 15 -8.24 16.73 3.41
C GLU A 15 -6.95 16.65 2.59
N MET A 16 -5.87 16.12 3.18
CA MET A 16 -4.62 15.90 2.46
C MET A 16 -4.77 14.98 1.23
N PHE A 17 -5.77 14.10 1.23
CA PHE A 17 -6.02 13.19 0.10
C PHE A 17 -6.80 13.87 -1.02
N GLU A 18 -7.68 14.82 -0.73
CA GLU A 18 -8.65 15.32 -1.72
C GLU A 18 -7.97 15.90 -2.96
N LYS A 19 -6.93 16.72 -2.78
CA LYS A 19 -6.15 17.26 -3.90
C LYS A 19 -5.66 16.14 -4.84
N HIS A 20 -5.15 15.05 -4.28
CA HIS A 20 -4.63 13.92 -5.07
C HIS A 20 -5.76 13.08 -5.66
N VAL A 21 -6.89 12.98 -4.97
CA VAL A 21 -8.10 12.31 -5.46
C VAL A 21 -8.71 13.08 -6.64
N GLU A 22 -8.75 14.40 -6.59
CA GLU A 22 -9.20 15.23 -7.72
C GLU A 22 -8.33 14.99 -8.97
N HIS A 23 -7.00 14.96 -8.81
CA HIS A 23 -6.10 14.60 -9.91
C HIS A 23 -6.37 13.19 -10.44
N LEU A 24 -6.61 12.21 -9.56
CA LEU A 24 -6.97 10.84 -9.93
C LEU A 24 -8.30 10.80 -10.71
N ILE A 25 -9.34 11.49 -10.25
CA ILE A 25 -10.64 11.59 -10.92
C ILE A 25 -10.49 12.23 -12.30
N GLN A 26 -9.66 13.26 -12.44
CA GLN A 26 -9.40 13.93 -13.72
C GLN A 26 -8.60 13.06 -14.69
N ALA A 27 -7.76 12.15 -14.20
CA ALA A 27 -7.00 11.20 -15.00
C ALA A 27 -7.87 10.03 -15.52
N ILE A 28 -9.06 9.80 -14.93
CA ILE A 28 -9.99 8.75 -15.36
C ILE A 28 -10.84 9.26 -16.54
N PRO A 29 -10.84 8.56 -17.69
CA PRO A 29 -11.68 8.91 -18.83
C PRO A 29 -13.17 8.89 -18.50
N ARG A 30 -13.91 9.86 -19.02
CA ARG A 30 -15.37 9.99 -18.80
C ARG A 30 -16.22 9.50 -19.98
N ASP A 31 -15.59 9.06 -21.07
CA ASP A 31 -16.22 8.62 -22.32
C ASP A 31 -16.54 7.11 -22.36
N GLY A 32 -16.28 6.39 -21.26
CA GLY A 32 -16.46 4.94 -21.18
C GLY A 32 -15.34 4.15 -21.84
N SER A 33 -14.22 4.78 -22.19
CA SER A 33 -13.00 4.08 -22.61
C SER A 33 -12.40 3.25 -21.46
N THR A 34 -11.65 2.21 -21.82
CA THR A 34 -10.97 1.36 -20.85
C THR A 34 -9.82 2.12 -20.20
N VAL A 35 -9.71 2.02 -18.87
CA VAL A 35 -8.61 2.55 -18.07
C VAL A 35 -8.07 1.49 -17.12
N GLY A 36 -6.73 1.41 -17.03
CA GLY A 36 -6.03 0.59 -16.06
C GLY A 36 -5.90 1.31 -14.72
N LEU A 37 -6.79 1.03 -13.77
CA LEU A 37 -6.80 1.70 -12.46
C LEU A 37 -5.58 1.38 -11.62
N GLN A 38 -4.98 0.20 -11.80
CA GLN A 38 -3.79 -0.19 -11.03
C GLN A 38 -2.68 0.85 -11.17
N ASP A 39 -2.29 1.20 -12.40
CA ASP A 39 -1.23 2.17 -12.65
C ASP A 39 -1.56 3.56 -12.10
N LEU A 40 -2.83 3.96 -12.17
CA LEU A 40 -3.29 5.20 -11.56
C LEU A 40 -3.19 5.18 -10.04
N PHE A 41 -3.53 4.06 -9.38
CA PHE A 41 -3.37 3.93 -7.93
C PHE A 41 -1.91 3.96 -7.48
N PHE A 42 -0.97 3.41 -8.28
CA PHE A 42 0.46 3.51 -7.99
C PHE A 42 1.01 4.94 -8.12
N LYS A 43 0.49 5.72 -9.07
CA LYS A 43 0.81 7.15 -9.21
C LYS A 43 0.18 7.98 -8.09
N PHE A 44 -1.10 7.75 -7.80
CA PHE A 44 -1.83 8.39 -6.71
C PHE A 44 -1.15 8.17 -5.35
N SER A 45 -0.85 6.91 -5.01
CA SER A 45 -0.25 6.59 -3.71
C SER A 45 1.18 7.13 -3.59
N LEU A 46 1.89 7.30 -4.72
CA LEU A 46 3.18 7.98 -4.75
C LEU A 46 3.00 9.48 -4.43
N ASP A 47 2.04 10.14 -5.07
CA ASP A 47 1.76 11.55 -4.87
C ASP A 47 1.36 11.84 -3.41
N VAL A 48 0.53 10.98 -2.81
CA VAL A 48 0.15 11.05 -1.39
C VAL A 48 1.35 10.79 -0.47
N ALA A 49 2.11 9.72 -0.72
CA ALA A 49 3.24 9.35 0.13
C ALA A 49 4.34 10.42 0.09
N THR A 50 4.67 10.97 -1.08
CA THR A 50 5.65 12.05 -1.20
C THR A 50 5.20 13.33 -0.51
N ASP A 51 3.91 13.68 -0.62
CA ASP A 51 3.34 14.83 0.07
C ASP A 51 3.38 14.67 1.60
N LEU A 52 3.05 13.48 2.13
CA LEU A 52 3.17 13.18 3.55
C LEU A 52 4.63 13.22 4.03
N LEU A 53 5.54 12.63 3.25
CA LEU A 53 6.90 12.37 3.68
C LEU A 53 7.80 13.58 3.53
N PHE A 54 7.71 14.26 2.40
CA PHE A 54 8.57 15.38 2.04
C PHE A 54 7.91 16.74 2.25
N GLY A 55 6.58 16.78 2.35
CA GLY A 55 5.80 18.01 2.35
C GLY A 55 5.56 18.58 0.94
N GLU A 56 6.05 17.86 -0.07
CA GLU A 56 5.97 18.20 -1.48
C GLU A 56 5.60 16.94 -2.26
N SER A 57 4.48 16.98 -2.96
CA SER A 57 4.02 15.88 -3.82
C SER A 57 4.77 15.84 -5.15
N THR A 58 4.97 14.65 -5.69
CA THR A 58 5.42 14.45 -7.07
C THR A 58 4.38 14.89 -8.11
N ASN A 59 3.10 15.02 -7.73
CA ASN A 59 2.00 15.45 -8.59
C ASN A 59 1.97 14.75 -9.97
N THR A 60 2.32 13.47 -10.01
CA THR A 60 2.40 12.64 -11.24
C THR A 60 1.05 12.48 -11.95
N LEU A 61 -0.06 12.68 -11.25
CA LEU A 61 -1.42 12.69 -11.84
C LEU A 61 -1.95 14.10 -12.14
N ALA A 62 -1.21 15.17 -11.82
CA ALA A 62 -1.72 16.52 -12.03
C ALA A 62 -1.90 16.85 -13.53
N PRO A 63 -2.94 17.63 -13.88
CA PRO A 63 -3.13 18.08 -15.26
C PRO A 63 -1.91 18.83 -15.80
N GLY A 64 -1.41 18.41 -16.96
CA GLY A 64 -0.25 19.05 -17.58
C GLY A 64 1.09 18.74 -16.90
N PHE A 65 1.18 17.67 -16.10
CA PHE A 65 2.43 17.17 -15.53
C PHE A 65 3.53 17.06 -16.61
N ALA A 66 4.64 17.76 -16.37
CA ALA A 66 5.78 17.83 -17.27
C ALA A 66 7.09 18.11 -16.50
N ASP A 67 7.27 17.46 -15.35
CA ASP A 67 8.49 17.60 -14.54
C ASP A 67 9.47 16.47 -14.87
N ALA A 68 10.60 16.83 -15.49
CA ALA A 68 11.63 15.89 -15.91
C ALA A 68 12.38 15.27 -14.71
N ASP A 69 12.64 16.05 -13.65
CA ASP A 69 13.34 15.56 -12.45
C ASP A 69 12.45 14.54 -11.72
N VAL A 70 11.14 14.81 -11.61
CA VAL A 70 10.18 13.87 -11.02
C VAL A 70 10.04 12.62 -11.89
N THR A 71 9.95 12.78 -13.21
CA THR A 71 9.85 11.63 -14.13
C THR A 71 11.07 10.72 -14.00
N GLU A 72 12.28 11.30 -13.99
CA GLU A 72 13.53 10.55 -13.80
C GLU A 72 13.55 9.83 -12.44
N PHE A 73 13.10 10.50 -11.38
CA PHE A 73 12.97 9.90 -10.05
C PHE A 73 12.00 8.71 -10.04
N VAL A 74 10.81 8.85 -10.64
CA VAL A 74 9.79 7.79 -10.67
C VAL A 74 10.26 6.57 -11.44
N ASP A 75 10.90 6.78 -12.60
CA ASP A 75 11.45 5.70 -13.40
C ASP A 75 12.58 4.97 -12.68
N ALA A 76 13.49 5.72 -12.06
CA ALA A 76 14.59 5.18 -11.27
C ALA A 76 14.10 4.42 -10.03
N TYR A 77 13.09 4.96 -9.35
CA TYR A 77 12.47 4.33 -8.20
C TYR A 77 11.79 3.02 -8.61
N GLY A 78 10.97 3.03 -9.67
CA GLY A 78 10.34 1.83 -10.21
C GLY A 78 11.36 0.77 -10.63
N TYR A 79 12.50 1.17 -11.21
CA TYR A 79 13.59 0.26 -11.52
C TYR A 79 14.18 -0.39 -10.26
N CYS A 80 14.43 0.40 -9.21
CA CYS A 80 14.97 -0.11 -7.95
C CYS A 80 14.03 -1.13 -7.29
N LEU A 81 12.72 -0.92 -7.36
CA LEU A 81 11.72 -1.85 -6.83
C LEU A 81 11.70 -3.18 -7.60
N ARG A 82 11.70 -3.14 -8.94
CA ARG A 82 11.81 -4.34 -9.78
C ARG A 82 13.13 -5.10 -9.58
N ALA A 83 14.18 -4.40 -9.17
CA ALA A 83 15.42 -5.06 -8.81
C ALA A 83 15.34 -5.75 -7.43
N LEU A 84 14.57 -5.21 -6.48
CA LEU A 84 14.36 -5.79 -5.15
C LEU A 84 13.46 -7.02 -5.19
N ASP A 85 12.40 -7.01 -6.00
CA ASP A 85 11.44 -8.11 -6.09
C ASP A 85 11.92 -9.31 -6.92
N GLY A 86 13.10 -9.21 -7.55
CA GLY A 86 13.65 -10.26 -8.40
C GLY A 86 12.84 -10.52 -9.67
N THR A 87 11.78 -9.74 -9.94
CA THR A 87 11.00 -9.79 -11.17
C THR A 87 11.82 -9.10 -12.25
N SER A 88 12.67 -9.90 -12.89
CA SER A 88 13.43 -9.61 -14.11
C SER A 88 13.30 -8.16 -14.59
N LEU A 89 14.35 -7.38 -14.34
CA LEU A 89 14.86 -6.39 -15.29
C LEU A 89 14.46 -6.82 -16.71
N THR A 90 13.66 -6.00 -17.39
CA THR A 90 13.04 -6.29 -18.70
C THR A 90 14.06 -6.82 -19.71
N GLU A 91 13.63 -7.37 -20.84
CA GLU A 91 14.56 -7.72 -21.93
C GLU A 91 15.47 -6.56 -22.37
N GLU A 92 15.03 -5.30 -22.17
CA GLU A 92 15.82 -4.08 -22.39
C GLU A 92 16.83 -3.77 -21.27
N ASP A 93 16.56 -4.21 -20.04
CA ASP A 93 17.45 -4.06 -18.88
C ASP A 93 18.42 -5.24 -18.70
N ARG A 94 18.20 -6.33 -19.46
CA ARG A 94 19.16 -7.42 -19.65
C ARG A 94 20.32 -6.94 -20.53
N ASP A 95 21.22 -6.14 -19.96
CA ASP A 95 22.61 -6.20 -20.41
C ASP A 95 23.00 -7.70 -20.38
N GLY A 96 23.58 -8.25 -21.45
CA GLY A 96 23.67 -9.69 -21.74
C GLY A 96 24.40 -10.58 -20.69
N ARG A 97 24.67 -10.03 -19.50
CA ARG A 97 25.30 -10.60 -18.32
C ARG A 97 24.31 -11.14 -17.27
N THR A 98 23.02 -10.78 -17.32
CA THR A 98 22.00 -11.19 -16.31
C THR A 98 20.91 -12.10 -16.86
N GLY A 99 21.03 -12.56 -18.11
CA GLY A 99 20.16 -13.60 -18.66
C GLY A 99 20.39 -14.97 -18.01
N TRP A 100 19.42 -15.88 -18.17
CA TRP A 100 19.43 -17.29 -17.75
C TRP A 100 20.75 -18.05 -18.02
N ALA A 101 21.57 -17.56 -18.96
CA ALA A 101 22.91 -18.06 -19.27
C ALA A 101 23.90 -18.03 -18.09
N TRP A 102 23.72 -17.15 -17.09
CA TRP A 102 24.61 -17.05 -15.91
C TRP A 102 23.98 -17.56 -14.60
N GLY A 103 22.69 -17.92 -14.60
CA GLY A 103 22.01 -18.52 -13.44
C GLY A 103 22.32 -17.83 -12.11
N PHE A 104 22.68 -18.61 -11.09
CA PHE A 104 23.03 -18.12 -9.75
C PHE A 104 24.28 -17.21 -9.71
N LEU A 105 25.18 -17.28 -10.70
CA LEU A 105 26.39 -16.44 -10.74
C LEU A 105 26.06 -14.98 -11.04
N GLY A 106 24.93 -14.72 -11.71
CA GLY A 106 24.42 -13.38 -11.95
C GLY A 106 24.08 -12.60 -10.67
N LEU A 107 23.77 -13.30 -9.57
CA LEU A 107 23.51 -12.68 -8.25
C LEU A 107 24.75 -12.03 -7.63
N PHE A 108 25.95 -12.46 -8.04
CA PHE A 108 27.22 -11.93 -7.54
C PHE A 108 27.83 -10.86 -8.46
N LEU A 109 27.22 -10.62 -9.63
CA LEU A 109 27.70 -9.62 -10.57
C LEU A 109 27.22 -8.22 -10.16
N PRO A 110 28.10 -7.21 -10.15
CA PRO A 110 27.69 -5.84 -9.92
C PRO A 110 26.65 -5.41 -10.95
N ASN A 111 25.53 -4.83 -10.49
CA ASN A 111 24.55 -4.22 -11.36
C ASN A 111 24.82 -2.70 -11.45
N PRO A 112 25.57 -2.22 -12.46
CA PRO A 112 25.91 -0.80 -12.58
C PRO A 112 24.68 0.07 -12.80
N LYS A 113 23.66 -0.45 -13.51
CA LYS A 113 22.40 0.26 -13.72
C LYS A 113 21.64 0.44 -12.40
N LEU A 114 21.50 -0.61 -11.58
CA LEU A 114 20.92 -0.48 -10.24
C LEU A 114 21.68 0.52 -9.36
N LYS A 115 23.02 0.53 -9.43
CA LYS A 115 23.82 1.52 -8.71
C LYS A 115 23.53 2.94 -9.20
N GLN A 116 23.40 3.14 -10.51
CA GLN A 116 23.05 4.43 -11.12
C GLN A 116 21.65 4.87 -10.70
N GLN A 117 20.64 4.00 -10.83
CA GLN A 117 19.24 4.31 -10.48
C GLN A 117 19.08 4.59 -8.98
N THR A 118 19.75 3.81 -8.13
CA THR A 118 19.84 4.10 -6.68
C THR A 118 20.44 5.50 -6.45
N GLY A 119 21.44 5.89 -7.24
CA GLY A 119 22.03 7.23 -7.20
C GLY A 119 21.02 8.35 -7.52
N VAL A 120 20.21 8.17 -8.57
CA VAL A 120 19.14 9.12 -8.94
C VAL A 120 18.13 9.28 -7.80
N VAL A 121 17.63 8.16 -7.27
CA VAL A 121 16.69 8.14 -6.14
C VAL A 121 17.28 8.83 -4.91
N HIS A 122 18.53 8.52 -4.57
CA HIS A 122 19.21 9.16 -3.43
C HIS A 122 19.38 10.65 -3.64
N ASN A 123 19.85 11.09 -4.81
CA ASN A 123 20.09 12.50 -5.12
C ASN A 123 18.79 13.32 -5.03
N PHE A 124 17.67 12.77 -5.50
CA PHE A 124 16.37 13.42 -5.40
C PHE A 124 15.99 13.67 -3.93
N VAL A 125 16.07 12.65 -3.08
CA VAL A 125 15.74 12.79 -1.65
C VAL A 125 16.77 13.64 -0.91
N ASP A 126 18.05 13.57 -1.25
CA ASP A 126 19.10 14.37 -0.63
C ASP A 126 18.86 15.87 -0.85
N LYS A 127 18.44 16.29 -2.06
CA LYS A 127 18.05 17.70 -2.33
C LYS A 127 16.97 18.18 -1.34
N LEU A 128 15.95 17.35 -1.10
CA LEU A 128 14.84 17.67 -0.18
C LEU A 128 15.33 17.73 1.27
N VAL A 129 16.16 16.77 1.69
CA VAL A 129 16.76 16.75 3.02
C VAL A 129 17.63 17.98 3.25
N GLU A 130 18.43 18.39 2.27
CA GLU A 130 19.29 19.58 2.37
C GLU A 130 18.49 20.87 2.49
N ASN A 131 17.41 21.01 1.72
CA ASN A 131 16.49 22.14 1.82
C ASN A 131 15.82 22.20 3.20
N ALA A 132 15.36 21.06 3.73
CA ALA A 132 14.74 20.99 5.05
C ALA A 132 15.73 21.28 6.19
N MET A 133 16.96 20.81 6.08
CA MET A 133 18.03 21.08 7.05
C MET A 133 18.42 22.56 7.07
N THR A 134 18.51 23.20 5.90
CA THR A 134 18.86 24.63 5.78
C THR A 134 17.78 25.52 6.40
N ASN A 135 16.51 25.14 6.28
CA ASN A 135 15.37 25.88 6.80
C ASN A 135 14.92 25.43 8.20
N ARG A 136 15.73 24.62 8.90
CA ARG A 136 15.34 23.97 10.16
C ARG A 136 14.92 24.95 11.25
N ASP A 137 15.72 25.99 11.50
CA ASP A 137 15.47 26.94 12.59
C ASP A 137 14.26 27.82 12.30
N ALA A 138 14.08 28.22 11.04
CA ALA A 138 12.89 28.95 10.59
C ALA A 138 11.62 28.12 10.81
N ARG A 139 11.60 26.86 10.37
CA ARG A 139 10.44 25.96 10.52
C ARG A 139 10.15 25.59 11.97
N ARG A 140 11.17 25.43 12.80
CA ARG A 140 10.98 25.22 14.23
C ARG A 140 10.21 26.39 14.85
N SER A 141 10.61 27.62 14.52
CA SER A 141 9.94 28.83 15.03
C SER A 141 8.50 29.00 14.52
N GLU A 142 8.16 28.42 13.38
CA GLU A 142 6.83 28.43 12.78
C GLU A 142 5.92 27.37 13.43
N SER A 143 6.42 26.14 13.62
CA SER A 143 5.69 25.07 14.31
C SER A 143 5.39 25.38 15.79
N GLU A 144 6.25 26.17 16.45
CA GLU A 144 6.00 26.65 17.82
C GLU A 144 4.92 27.74 17.89
N LYS A 145 4.66 28.45 16.77
CA LYS A 145 3.64 29.50 16.67
C LYS A 145 2.29 28.96 16.21
N ASP A 146 2.30 27.95 15.36
CA ASP A 146 1.09 27.30 14.85
C ASP A 146 1.14 25.79 15.08
N PRO A 147 0.60 25.30 16.21
CA PRO A 147 0.51 23.86 16.48
C PRO A 147 -0.50 23.13 15.58
N THR A 148 -1.23 23.83 14.70
CA THR A 148 -2.07 23.24 13.65
C THR A 148 -1.35 23.12 12.31
N SER A 149 -0.08 23.52 12.22
CA SER A 149 0.71 23.39 11.00
C SER A 149 0.74 21.95 10.49
N ARG A 150 0.56 21.79 9.17
CA ARG A 150 0.55 20.50 8.47
C ARG A 150 1.74 19.63 8.87
N TYR A 151 1.46 18.37 9.22
CA TYR A 151 2.50 17.41 9.55
C TYR A 151 3.30 17.01 8.30
N VAL A 152 4.64 17.06 8.41
CA VAL A 152 5.56 16.56 7.38
C VAL A 152 6.65 15.72 8.05
N PHE A 153 6.75 14.47 7.64
CA PHE A 153 7.62 13.49 8.30
C PHE A 153 9.11 13.85 8.22
N LEU A 154 9.57 14.41 7.10
CA LEU A 154 10.94 14.92 6.94
C LEU A 154 11.32 15.94 8.02
N HIS A 155 10.42 16.86 8.42
CA HIS A 155 10.74 17.88 9.42
C HIS A 155 10.93 17.28 10.81
N GLU A 156 10.14 16.24 11.11
CA GLU A 156 10.28 15.51 12.35
C GLU A 156 11.59 14.71 12.41
N LEU A 157 12.02 14.12 11.28
CA LEU A 157 13.34 13.46 11.23
C LEU A 157 14.49 14.46 11.40
N VAL A 158 14.41 15.60 10.73
CA VAL A 158 15.41 16.69 10.83
C VAL A 158 15.44 17.30 12.25
N SER A 159 14.32 17.29 12.97
CA SER A 159 14.29 17.75 14.37
C SER A 159 15.06 16.78 15.30
N GLN A 160 15.01 15.48 15.02
CA GLN A 160 15.59 14.41 15.84
C GLN A 160 17.07 14.10 15.55
N THR A 161 17.54 14.28 14.32
CA THR A 161 18.93 13.92 13.93
C THR A 161 19.46 14.84 12.82
N SER A 162 20.78 15.00 12.74
CA SER A 162 21.47 15.70 11.64
C SER A 162 22.15 14.75 10.64
N ASP A 163 22.08 13.44 10.87
CA ASP A 163 22.61 12.42 9.96
C ASP A 163 21.74 12.31 8.71
N LYS A 164 22.18 12.95 7.62
CA LYS A 164 21.49 12.98 6.32
C LYS A 164 21.23 11.58 5.75
N ILE A 165 22.17 10.64 5.93
CA ILE A 165 22.03 9.28 5.40
C ILE A 165 20.90 8.58 6.14
N LYS A 166 20.86 8.71 7.47
CA LYS A 166 19.79 8.14 8.29
C LYS A 166 18.43 8.73 7.92
N ILE A 167 18.33 10.04 7.73
CA ILE A 167 17.09 10.71 7.33
C ILE A 167 16.61 10.17 5.97
N ARG A 168 17.48 10.17 4.96
CA ARG A 168 17.16 9.63 3.63
C ARG A 168 16.70 8.17 3.70
N SER A 169 17.42 7.33 4.44
CA SER A 169 17.09 5.91 4.57
C SER A 169 15.72 5.69 5.21
N GLU A 170 15.37 6.43 6.26
CA GLU A 170 14.04 6.34 6.90
C GLU A 170 12.93 6.83 5.97
N LEU A 171 13.18 7.92 5.21
CA LEU A 171 12.22 8.44 4.23
C LEU A 171 11.95 7.42 3.11
N LEU A 172 12.98 6.85 2.51
CA LEU A 172 12.83 5.87 1.43
C LEU A 172 12.18 4.58 1.93
N ASN A 173 12.49 4.15 3.15
CA ASN A 173 11.87 2.98 3.77
C ASN A 173 10.35 3.16 3.96
N ILE A 174 9.92 4.34 4.42
CA ILE A 174 8.49 4.62 4.58
C ILE A 174 7.82 4.90 3.22
N LEU A 175 8.51 5.54 2.28
CA LEU A 175 7.98 5.75 0.92
C LEU A 175 7.63 4.41 0.27
N LEU A 176 8.53 3.43 0.37
CA LEU A 176 8.28 2.06 -0.07
C LEU A 176 7.08 1.43 0.63
N ALA A 177 7.04 1.52 1.95
CA ALA A 177 5.96 0.94 2.73
C ALA A 177 4.59 1.60 2.46
N GLY A 178 4.54 2.91 2.22
CA GLY A 178 3.30 3.69 2.06
C GLY A 178 2.76 3.73 0.63
N ARG A 179 3.62 3.70 -0.39
CA ARG A 179 3.20 3.78 -1.80
C ARG A 179 2.62 2.46 -2.31
N ASP A 180 3.47 1.43 -2.38
CA ASP A 180 3.16 0.22 -3.12
C ASP A 180 2.09 -0.62 -2.43
N THR A 181 2.05 -0.57 -1.08
CA THR A 181 1.09 -1.37 -0.32
C THR A 181 -0.34 -0.84 -0.46
N THR A 182 -0.55 0.47 -0.31
CA THR A 182 -1.88 1.07 -0.48
C THR A 182 -2.36 0.99 -1.93
N ALA A 183 -1.47 1.24 -2.90
CA ALA A 183 -1.79 1.08 -4.32
C ALA A 183 -2.25 -0.35 -4.65
N SER A 184 -1.58 -1.35 -4.09
CA SER A 184 -1.95 -2.76 -4.25
C SER A 184 -3.33 -3.04 -3.63
N LEU A 185 -3.59 -2.55 -2.41
CA LEU A 185 -4.90 -2.70 -1.78
C LEU A 185 -6.02 -2.10 -2.64
N LEU A 186 -5.84 -0.87 -3.11
CA LEU A 186 -6.81 -0.19 -3.98
C LEU A 186 -7.05 -0.98 -5.27
N SER A 187 -5.98 -1.45 -5.91
CA SER A 187 -6.07 -2.26 -7.13
C SER A 187 -6.89 -3.53 -6.91
N ASN A 188 -6.62 -4.26 -5.82
CA ASN A 188 -7.28 -5.52 -5.48
C ASN A 188 -8.77 -5.29 -5.14
N VAL A 189 -9.08 -4.22 -4.39
CA VAL A 189 -10.46 -3.83 -4.07
C VAL A 189 -11.24 -3.50 -5.34
N TRP A 190 -10.70 -2.65 -6.20
CA TRP A 190 -11.42 -2.19 -7.40
C TRP A 190 -11.57 -3.28 -8.45
N PHE A 191 -10.63 -4.22 -8.53
CA PHE A 191 -10.79 -5.43 -9.34
C PHE A 191 -12.02 -6.25 -8.90
N GLU A 192 -12.20 -6.45 -7.59
CA GLU A 192 -13.37 -7.16 -7.08
C GLU A 192 -14.66 -6.38 -7.28
N LEU A 193 -14.65 -5.07 -7.01
CA LEU A 193 -15.82 -4.21 -7.19
C LEU A 193 -16.31 -4.19 -8.64
N SER A 194 -15.40 -4.19 -9.63
CA SER A 194 -15.76 -4.20 -11.04
C SER A 194 -16.41 -5.53 -11.50
N LYS A 195 -16.10 -6.64 -10.80
CA LYS A 195 -16.63 -7.98 -11.07
C LYS A 195 -17.81 -8.37 -10.17
N ARG A 196 -18.13 -7.57 -9.15
CA ARG A 196 -19.18 -7.85 -8.16
C ARG A 196 -20.20 -6.72 -8.06
N PRO A 197 -21.17 -6.66 -9.00
CA PRO A 197 -22.22 -5.64 -9.00
C PRO A 197 -23.05 -5.62 -7.71
N ASP A 198 -23.22 -6.77 -7.06
CA ASP A 198 -23.92 -6.91 -5.78
C ASP A 198 -23.16 -6.20 -4.65
N VAL A 199 -21.84 -6.35 -4.60
CA VAL A 199 -20.97 -5.67 -3.63
C VAL A 199 -20.91 -4.17 -3.94
N TRP A 200 -20.69 -3.81 -5.21
CA TRP A 200 -20.63 -2.42 -5.65
C TRP A 200 -21.90 -1.65 -5.30
N THR A 201 -23.07 -2.22 -5.61
CA THR A 201 -24.37 -1.59 -5.31
C THR A 201 -24.55 -1.35 -3.82
N ARG A 202 -24.11 -2.30 -2.97
CA ARG A 202 -24.24 -2.16 -1.52
C ARG A 202 -23.27 -1.14 -0.94
N LEU A 203 -22.02 -1.11 -1.42
CA LEU A 203 -21.04 -0.09 -1.04
C LEU A 203 -21.53 1.30 -1.45
N ARG A 204 -22.04 1.45 -2.68
CA ARG A 204 -22.59 2.72 -3.15
C ARG A 204 -23.72 3.24 -2.28
N ARG A 205 -24.62 2.39 -1.78
CA ARG A 205 -25.69 2.85 -0.85
C ARG A 205 -25.15 3.47 0.44
N GLU A 206 -24.01 2.96 0.93
CA GLU A 206 -23.33 3.52 2.10
C GLU A 206 -22.61 4.84 1.75
N VAL A 207 -22.08 4.97 0.54
CA VAL A 207 -21.48 6.22 0.05
C VAL A 207 -22.55 7.28 -0.27
N ASP A 208 -23.69 6.88 -0.82
CA ASP A 208 -24.80 7.77 -1.19
C ASP A 208 -25.39 8.46 0.06
N SER A 209 -25.23 7.90 1.28
CA SER A 209 -25.67 8.58 2.52
C SER A 209 -24.83 9.78 2.93
N LEU A 210 -23.72 10.06 2.23
CA LEU A 210 -22.97 11.30 2.37
C LEU A 210 -23.65 12.48 1.64
N ASP A 211 -24.70 12.22 0.85
CA ASP A 211 -25.43 13.26 0.10
C ASP A 211 -24.57 14.15 -0.81
N GLY A 212 -23.40 13.65 -1.22
CA GLY A 212 -22.44 14.35 -2.08
C GLY A 212 -21.38 15.18 -1.34
N GLU A 213 -21.42 15.24 -0.02
CA GLU A 213 -20.39 15.89 0.80
C GLU A 213 -19.09 15.08 0.81
N LEU A 214 -17.95 15.76 1.02
CA LEU A 214 -16.66 15.08 1.16
C LEU A 214 -16.65 14.21 2.43
N PRO A 215 -16.18 12.94 2.35
CA PRO A 215 -16.15 12.06 3.52
C PRO A 215 -15.25 12.63 4.62
N THR A 216 -15.76 12.80 5.83
CA THR A 216 -14.91 13.10 6.99
C THR A 216 -14.29 11.82 7.56
N PHE A 217 -13.28 11.96 8.43
CA PHE A 217 -12.69 10.80 9.13
C PHE A 217 -13.74 9.99 9.93
N GLU A 218 -14.70 10.65 10.58
CA GLU A 218 -15.74 9.96 11.34
C GLU A 218 -16.75 9.27 10.42
N ASP A 219 -17.08 9.86 9.25
CA ASP A 219 -17.92 9.19 8.26
C ASP A 219 -17.28 7.88 7.78
N LEU A 220 -16.00 7.93 7.39
CA LEU A 220 -15.26 6.74 6.93
C LEU A 220 -15.21 5.64 8.00
N LYS A 221 -15.10 6.02 9.26
CA LYS A 221 -15.09 5.08 10.39
C LYS A 221 -16.45 4.39 10.56
N ASP A 222 -17.54 5.10 10.27
CA ASP A 222 -18.92 4.60 10.32
C ASP A 222 -19.36 3.85 9.06
N MET A 223 -18.60 3.95 7.95
CA MET A 223 -18.77 3.14 6.73
C MET A 223 -18.37 1.67 6.95
N LYS A 224 -19.22 0.93 7.65
CA LYS A 224 -19.00 -0.47 8.04
C LYS A 224 -18.87 -1.40 6.85
N TYR A 225 -19.63 -1.17 5.78
CA TYR A 225 -19.59 -2.05 4.60
C TYR A 225 -18.33 -1.81 3.77
N LEU A 226 -17.90 -0.57 3.57
CA LEU A 226 -16.61 -0.23 2.97
C LEU A 226 -15.45 -0.89 3.74
N ARG A 227 -15.45 -0.77 5.06
CA ARG A 227 -14.44 -1.43 5.91
C ARG A 227 -14.48 -2.97 5.77
N ALA A 228 -15.67 -3.55 5.61
CA ALA A 228 -15.82 -4.98 5.36
C ALA A 228 -15.28 -5.38 3.98
N VAL A 229 -15.44 -4.55 2.95
CA VAL A 229 -14.86 -4.74 1.62
C VAL A 229 -13.33 -4.69 1.68
N LEU A 230 -12.76 -3.68 2.36
CA LEU A 230 -11.31 -3.60 2.53
C LEU A 230 -10.75 -4.80 3.30
N ASN A 231 -11.42 -5.23 4.37
CA ASN A 231 -10.97 -6.40 5.14
C ASN A 231 -11.07 -7.71 4.33
N GLU A 232 -12.12 -7.88 3.54
CA GLU A 232 -12.25 -9.07 2.71
C GLU A 232 -11.21 -9.08 1.58
N SER A 233 -10.91 -7.92 1.00
CA SER A 233 -9.81 -7.77 0.05
C SER A 233 -8.47 -8.09 0.68
N LEU A 234 -8.17 -7.57 1.88
CA LEU A 234 -6.93 -7.89 2.59
C LEU A 234 -6.82 -9.35 3.03
N ARG A 235 -7.94 -10.06 3.19
CA ARG A 235 -7.99 -11.50 3.47
C ARG A 235 -7.68 -12.32 2.23
N LEU A 236 -8.37 -12.08 1.13
CA LEU A 236 -8.14 -12.83 -0.11
C LEU A 236 -6.87 -12.38 -0.82
N TYR A 237 -6.58 -11.11 -0.85
CA TYR A 237 -5.44 -10.54 -1.55
C TYR A 237 -4.55 -9.80 -0.56
N PRO A 238 -3.91 -10.52 0.38
CA PRO A 238 -3.02 -9.90 1.36
C PRO A 238 -1.88 -9.22 0.61
N VAL A 239 -1.80 -7.90 0.75
CA VAL A 239 -0.83 -7.05 0.05
C VAL A 239 0.60 -7.52 0.29
N VAL A 240 0.91 -7.99 1.50
CA VAL A 240 2.16 -8.68 1.82
C VAL A 240 1.81 -10.13 2.16
N PRO A 241 1.90 -11.07 1.20
CA PRO A 241 1.33 -12.41 1.33
C PRO A 241 2.17 -13.34 2.20
N GLU A 242 3.45 -13.03 2.41
CA GLU A 242 4.41 -13.86 3.11
C GLU A 242 5.30 -13.02 4.05
N ASN A 243 5.81 -13.64 5.09
CA ASN A 243 6.74 -12.99 6.01
C ASN A 243 7.63 -14.01 6.73
N ASP A 244 8.75 -13.54 7.26
CA ASP A 244 9.72 -14.37 7.96
C ASP A 244 10.30 -13.71 9.22
N ARG A 245 10.76 -14.52 10.16
CA ARG A 245 11.55 -14.09 11.33
C ARG A 245 12.69 -15.06 11.55
N GLN A 246 13.85 -14.53 11.94
CA GLN A 246 14.95 -15.34 12.46
C GLN A 246 14.87 -15.44 13.99
N ALA A 247 15.04 -16.65 14.52
CA ALA A 247 15.12 -16.86 15.96
C ALA A 247 16.44 -16.31 16.51
N GLU A 248 16.38 -15.29 17.36
CA GLU A 248 17.57 -14.70 18.02
C GLU A 248 18.16 -15.61 19.11
N VAL A 249 17.33 -16.49 19.66
CA VAL A 249 17.66 -17.47 20.69
C VAL A 249 16.91 -18.77 20.39
N ASP A 250 17.39 -19.87 20.96
CA ASP A 250 16.64 -21.13 20.96
C ASP A 250 15.26 -20.90 21.56
N THR A 251 14.23 -21.33 20.84
CA THR A 251 12.83 -21.12 21.21
C THR A 251 11.97 -22.28 20.74
N VAL A 252 10.67 -22.20 21.02
CA VAL A 252 9.70 -23.25 20.71
C VAL A 252 8.44 -22.59 20.16
N LEU A 253 7.96 -23.07 19.00
CA LEU A 253 6.59 -22.82 18.57
C LEU A 253 5.66 -23.75 19.39
N PRO A 254 4.60 -23.22 20.03
CA PRO A 254 3.79 -24.02 20.95
C PRO A 254 3.02 -25.15 20.24
N VAL A 255 2.77 -25.00 18.94
CA VAL A 255 2.05 -25.94 18.07
C VAL A 255 2.70 -25.95 16.68
N GLY A 256 2.33 -26.93 15.85
CA GLY A 256 2.82 -27.09 14.47
C GLY A 256 3.60 -28.39 14.24
N GLY A 257 3.87 -29.17 15.29
CA GLY A 257 4.59 -30.45 15.23
C GLY A 257 3.72 -31.65 15.54
N GLY A 258 4.28 -32.86 15.35
CA GLY A 258 3.58 -34.13 15.54
C GLY A 258 2.57 -34.44 14.43
N GLU A 259 1.96 -35.63 14.47
CA GLU A 259 1.01 -36.08 13.43
C GLU A 259 -0.27 -35.25 13.36
N ASP A 260 -0.70 -34.68 14.50
CA ASP A 260 -1.91 -33.86 14.62
C ASP A 260 -1.65 -32.35 14.60
N GLY A 261 -0.39 -31.92 14.45
CA GLY A 261 0.02 -30.52 14.44
C GLY A 261 -0.08 -29.80 15.79
N LYS A 262 -0.34 -30.50 16.90
CA LYS A 262 -0.50 -29.88 18.23
C LYS A 262 0.75 -29.93 19.11
N SER A 263 1.76 -30.69 18.70
CA SER A 263 2.99 -30.78 19.47
C SER A 263 3.87 -29.55 19.27
N PRO A 264 4.67 -29.17 20.28
CA PRO A 264 5.61 -28.07 20.15
C PRO A 264 6.70 -28.38 19.12
N VAL A 265 7.21 -27.34 18.47
CA VAL A 265 8.32 -27.43 17.51
C VAL A 265 9.49 -26.63 18.05
N PHE A 266 10.62 -27.30 18.27
CA PHE A 266 11.87 -26.61 18.61
C PHE A 266 12.36 -25.78 17.41
N VAL A 267 12.75 -24.54 17.69
CA VAL A 267 13.32 -23.60 16.72
C VAL A 267 14.68 -23.17 17.25
N ALA A 268 15.74 -23.61 16.58
CA ALA A 268 17.10 -23.27 16.98
C ALA A 268 17.40 -21.79 16.71
N LYS A 269 18.31 -21.21 17.50
CA LYS A 269 18.89 -19.89 17.19
C LYS A 269 19.42 -19.86 15.76
N GLY A 270 19.10 -18.79 15.05
CA GLY A 270 19.46 -18.57 13.65
C GLY A 270 18.50 -19.22 12.64
N GLN A 271 17.57 -20.08 13.09
CA GLN A 271 16.57 -20.68 12.21
C GLN A 271 15.53 -19.64 11.78
N ILE A 272 15.18 -19.67 10.49
CA ILE A 272 14.14 -18.81 9.91
C ILE A 272 12.79 -19.52 10.04
N VAL A 273 11.81 -18.82 10.59
CA VAL A 273 10.39 -19.20 10.62
C VAL A 273 9.67 -18.33 9.62
N HIS A 274 9.07 -18.97 8.62
CA HIS A 274 8.32 -18.32 7.55
C HIS A 274 6.83 -18.67 7.66
N TRP A 275 5.94 -17.74 7.32
CA TRP A 275 4.51 -17.99 7.24
C TRP A 275 3.87 -17.31 6.02
N SER A 276 2.89 -18.00 5.44
CA SER A 276 2.08 -17.49 4.33
C SER A 276 0.73 -17.01 4.84
N LEU A 277 0.52 -15.70 4.82
CA LEU A 277 -0.79 -15.09 5.02
C LEU A 277 -1.74 -15.49 3.90
N TYR A 278 -1.24 -15.55 2.66
CA TYR A 278 -2.03 -15.95 1.50
C TYR A 278 -2.72 -17.31 1.68
N THR A 279 -1.97 -18.31 2.15
CA THR A 279 -2.53 -19.64 2.47
C THR A 279 -3.37 -19.60 3.73
N MET A 280 -2.89 -18.97 4.81
CA MET A 280 -3.62 -18.92 6.09
C MET A 280 -5.00 -18.28 5.94
N HIS A 281 -5.12 -17.21 5.16
CA HIS A 281 -6.37 -16.49 4.97
C HIS A 281 -7.38 -17.21 4.07
N ARG A 282 -7.00 -18.34 3.46
CA ARG A 282 -7.86 -19.23 2.63
C ARG A 282 -8.18 -20.56 3.31
N ARG A 283 -7.70 -20.77 4.53
CA ARG A 283 -7.92 -22.01 5.27
C ARG A 283 -9.40 -22.20 5.60
N LYS A 284 -9.98 -23.30 5.12
CA LYS A 284 -11.40 -23.64 5.35
C LYS A 284 -11.74 -23.90 6.80
N ASP A 285 -10.78 -24.39 7.59
CA ASP A 285 -10.95 -24.57 9.03
C ASP A 285 -11.04 -23.24 9.81
N LEU A 286 -10.57 -22.14 9.22
CA LEU A 286 -10.65 -20.79 9.80
C LEU A 286 -11.82 -19.98 9.21
N TYR A 287 -12.06 -20.10 7.90
CA TYR A 287 -12.97 -19.22 7.16
C TYR A 287 -14.21 -19.90 6.57
N GLY A 288 -14.35 -21.23 6.76
CA GLY A 288 -15.46 -22.04 6.22
C GLY A 288 -15.22 -22.54 4.80
N ASP A 289 -16.16 -23.33 4.27
CA ASP A 289 -16.04 -23.93 2.94
C ASP A 289 -15.95 -22.91 1.80
N ASP A 290 -16.52 -21.72 2.02
CA ASP A 290 -16.51 -20.59 1.10
C ASP A 290 -15.30 -19.66 1.32
N ALA A 291 -14.21 -20.14 1.95
CA ALA A 291 -13.00 -19.37 2.23
C ALA A 291 -12.38 -18.67 0.99
N GLU A 292 -12.58 -19.20 -0.22
CA GLU A 292 -12.07 -18.58 -1.45
C GLU A 292 -13.01 -17.53 -2.05
N SER A 293 -14.24 -17.41 -1.53
CA SER A 293 -15.24 -16.46 -2.03
C SER A 293 -15.09 -15.09 -1.39
N PHE A 294 -15.06 -14.04 -2.21
CA PHE A 294 -15.08 -12.64 -1.76
C PHE A 294 -16.44 -12.30 -1.16
N LYS A 295 -16.52 -12.22 0.17
CA LYS A 295 -17.76 -11.99 0.90
C LYS A 295 -17.58 -10.99 2.05
N PRO A 296 -17.71 -9.67 1.77
CA PRO A 296 -17.64 -8.63 2.79
C PRO A 296 -18.57 -8.89 3.99
N GLU A 297 -19.72 -9.53 3.74
CA GLU A 297 -20.68 -9.92 4.76
C GLU A 297 -20.10 -10.78 5.89
N ARG A 298 -18.94 -11.43 5.70
CA ARG A 298 -18.22 -12.15 6.78
C ARG A 298 -17.91 -11.24 7.97
N TRP A 299 -17.60 -9.98 7.72
CA TRP A 299 -17.10 -9.05 8.72
C TRP A 299 -18.21 -8.36 9.53
N LEU A 300 -19.46 -8.51 9.08
CA LEU A 300 -20.62 -7.81 9.60
C LEU A 300 -21.50 -8.72 10.47
N ASP A 301 -22.08 -8.13 11.51
CA ASP A 301 -23.13 -8.80 12.28
C ASP A 301 -24.39 -8.91 11.41
N GLN A 302 -24.99 -10.10 11.37
CA GLN A 302 -26.22 -10.41 10.63
C GLN A 302 -27.27 -10.96 11.61
N GLY A 303 -28.08 -10.06 12.17
CA GLY A 303 -29.01 -10.39 13.24
C GLY A 303 -28.25 -10.92 14.47
N GLU A 304 -28.54 -12.15 14.86
CA GLU A 304 -27.86 -12.83 15.98
C GLU A 304 -26.48 -13.37 15.62
N LYS A 305 -26.20 -13.59 14.32
CA LYS A 305 -24.91 -14.09 13.87
C LYS A 305 -23.89 -12.97 13.94
N LYS A 306 -22.91 -13.10 14.84
CA LYS A 306 -21.78 -12.17 14.91
C LYS A 306 -20.89 -12.30 13.69
N GLY A 307 -20.43 -11.15 13.18
CA GLY A 307 -19.41 -11.11 12.15
C GLY A 307 -18.11 -11.74 12.65
N LEU A 308 -17.21 -12.04 11.73
CA LEU A 308 -15.92 -12.63 12.00
C LEU A 308 -15.13 -11.74 12.97
N ARG A 309 -14.63 -12.35 14.05
CA ARG A 309 -13.79 -11.72 15.07
C ARG A 309 -12.49 -12.49 15.13
N VAL A 310 -11.63 -12.17 14.19
CA VAL A 310 -10.37 -12.86 13.97
C VAL A 310 -9.27 -12.34 14.89
N GLY A 311 -8.54 -13.27 15.52
CA GLY A 311 -7.27 -13.03 16.20
C GLY A 311 -6.07 -13.17 15.26
N TRP A 312 -5.14 -14.06 15.60
CA TRP A 312 -3.89 -14.29 14.85
C TRP A 312 -4.09 -15.00 13.50
N GLU A 313 -5.30 -15.43 13.20
CA GLU A 313 -5.72 -16.00 11.92
C GLU A 313 -5.93 -14.95 10.81
N TYR A 314 -5.94 -13.66 11.15
CA TYR A 314 -6.03 -12.54 10.21
C TYR A 314 -5.01 -11.46 10.57
N LEU A 315 -3.98 -11.33 9.72
CA LEU A 315 -2.79 -10.53 10.01
C LEU A 315 -2.35 -9.68 8.80
N PRO A 316 -3.26 -8.96 8.11
CA PRO A 316 -2.87 -8.18 6.93
C PRO A 316 -1.84 -7.08 7.24
N PHE A 317 -1.75 -6.66 8.50
CA PHE A 317 -0.78 -5.67 9.00
C PHE A 317 0.23 -6.28 9.98
N ASN A 318 0.32 -7.62 10.06
CA ASN A 318 1.07 -8.37 11.08
C ASN A 318 0.61 -8.04 12.52
N GLY A 319 1.42 -8.41 13.52
CA GLY A 319 1.15 -8.15 14.93
C GLY A 319 2.41 -7.99 15.77
N GLY A 320 2.23 -7.62 17.04
CA GLY A 320 3.31 -7.46 18.00
C GLY A 320 4.22 -6.23 17.76
N PRO A 321 5.47 -6.25 18.25
CA PRO A 321 6.39 -5.10 18.18
C PRO A 321 6.79 -4.66 16.76
N ARG A 322 6.47 -5.44 15.73
CA ARG A 322 6.75 -5.14 14.32
C ARG A 322 5.46 -5.03 13.47
N ILE A 323 4.31 -4.77 14.12
CA ILE A 323 3.06 -4.42 13.43
C ILE A 323 3.26 -3.21 12.52
N CYS A 324 2.56 -3.16 11.39
CA CYS A 324 2.58 -2.04 10.47
C CYS A 324 2.23 -0.73 11.20
N ILE A 325 3.15 0.23 11.14
CA ILE A 325 2.95 1.55 11.76
C ILE A 325 1.97 2.42 10.98
N GLY A 326 1.84 2.19 9.66
CA GLY A 326 0.96 2.93 8.75
C GLY A 326 -0.43 2.32 8.59
N GLN A 327 -0.80 1.30 9.38
CA GLN A 327 -2.06 0.56 9.20
C GLN A 327 -3.28 1.48 9.11
N GLN A 328 -3.41 2.41 10.06
CA GLN A 328 -4.57 3.30 10.10
C GLN A 328 -4.55 4.29 8.93
N PHE A 329 -3.37 4.83 8.58
CA PHE A 329 -3.21 5.71 7.43
C PHE A 329 -3.65 5.03 6.12
N ALA A 330 -3.13 3.83 5.85
CA ALA A 330 -3.46 3.08 4.64
C ALA A 330 -4.96 2.73 4.54
N LEU A 331 -5.59 2.37 5.67
CA LEU A 331 -7.03 2.08 5.70
C LEU A 331 -7.88 3.35 5.50
N THR A 332 -7.48 4.48 6.09
CA THR A 332 -8.17 5.76 5.86
C THR A 332 -8.02 6.22 4.42
N GLU A 333 -6.80 6.19 3.87
CA GLU A 333 -6.51 6.54 2.47
C GLU A 333 -7.33 5.68 1.51
N ALA A 334 -7.28 4.36 1.66
CA ALA A 334 -8.04 3.44 0.80
C ALA A 334 -9.55 3.64 0.92
N SER A 335 -10.05 3.95 2.13
CA SER A 335 -11.47 4.23 2.35
C SER A 335 -11.89 5.55 1.69
N TYR A 336 -11.11 6.61 1.89
CA TYR A 336 -11.39 7.94 1.35
C TYR A 336 -11.44 7.91 -0.18
N VAL A 337 -10.40 7.36 -0.82
CA VAL A 337 -10.31 7.24 -2.27
C VAL A 337 -11.46 6.41 -2.83
N THR A 338 -11.77 5.28 -2.21
CA THR A 338 -12.86 4.41 -2.67
C THR A 338 -14.21 5.11 -2.56
N ALA A 339 -14.48 5.82 -1.45
CA ALA A 339 -15.71 6.58 -1.27
C ALA A 339 -15.83 7.71 -2.30
N ARG A 340 -14.77 8.51 -2.49
CA ARG A 340 -14.74 9.62 -3.45
C ARG A 340 -14.94 9.16 -4.89
N LEU A 341 -14.24 8.13 -5.33
CA LEU A 341 -14.44 7.57 -6.67
C LEU A 341 -15.86 6.99 -6.83
N ALA A 342 -16.44 6.38 -5.80
CA ALA A 342 -17.83 5.90 -5.85
C ALA A 342 -18.88 7.03 -5.87
N GLN A 343 -18.56 8.23 -5.36
CA GLN A 343 -19.40 9.42 -5.49
C GLN A 343 -19.42 9.96 -6.92
N ASP A 344 -18.25 10.01 -7.56
CA ASP A 344 -18.06 10.56 -8.91
C ASP A 344 -18.48 9.60 -10.02
N PHE A 345 -18.24 8.30 -9.84
CA PHE A 345 -18.51 7.26 -10.83
C PHE A 345 -19.57 6.27 -10.32
N PRO A 346 -20.86 6.45 -10.66
CA PRO A 346 -21.93 5.55 -10.21
C PRO A 346 -21.87 4.15 -10.82
N THR A 347 -21.29 4.02 -12.00
CA THR A 347 -21.24 2.76 -12.74
C THR A 347 -19.80 2.38 -13.02
N ILE A 348 -19.48 1.12 -12.76
CA ILE A 348 -18.22 0.48 -13.09
C ILE A 348 -18.49 -0.76 -13.92
N GLU A 349 -17.72 -0.96 -14.98
CA GLU A 349 -17.74 -2.16 -15.82
C GLU A 349 -16.35 -2.78 -15.85
N SER A 350 -16.23 -4.06 -15.47
CA SER A 350 -15.00 -4.83 -15.68
C SER A 350 -14.69 -4.93 -17.17
N ARG A 351 -13.47 -4.53 -17.55
CA ARG A 351 -12.88 -4.75 -18.88
C ARG A 351 -11.75 -5.79 -18.85
N ASP A 352 -11.43 -6.32 -17.67
CA ASP A 352 -10.53 -7.45 -17.49
C ASP A 352 -11.10 -8.75 -18.09
N PRO A 353 -10.48 -9.30 -19.15
CA PRO A 353 -10.97 -10.51 -19.81
C PRO A 353 -10.66 -11.79 -19.03
N GLU A 354 -9.64 -11.75 -18.18
CA GLU A 354 -9.12 -12.91 -17.46
C GLU A 354 -9.62 -12.96 -16.00
N PRO A 355 -9.64 -14.15 -15.37
CA PRO A 355 -9.79 -14.27 -13.93
C PRO A 355 -8.57 -13.69 -13.20
N TRP A 356 -8.72 -13.47 -11.89
CA TRP A 356 -7.62 -13.03 -11.04
C TRP A 356 -6.43 -13.98 -11.17
N ARG A 357 -5.25 -13.40 -11.34
CA ARG A 357 -3.97 -14.11 -11.29
C ARG A 357 -3.01 -13.28 -10.47
N GLU A 358 -2.38 -13.89 -9.49
CA GLU A 358 -1.48 -13.20 -8.59
C GLU A 358 -0.19 -12.80 -9.32
N LYS A 359 0.15 -11.51 -9.20
CA LYS A 359 1.51 -11.03 -9.38
C LYS A 359 2.15 -10.94 -8.01
N PHE A 360 2.93 -11.96 -7.66
CA PHE A 360 3.76 -11.97 -6.47
C PHE A 360 5.07 -11.21 -6.74
N SER A 361 5.16 -10.00 -6.23
CA SER A 361 6.41 -9.23 -6.12
C SER A 361 6.66 -8.89 -4.64
N LEU A 362 7.21 -7.71 -4.34
CA LEU A 362 7.23 -7.19 -2.98
C LEU A 362 5.81 -7.05 -2.40
N THR A 363 4.84 -6.74 -3.24
CA THR A 363 3.41 -6.77 -2.90
C THR A 363 2.64 -7.73 -3.81
N CYS A 364 1.43 -8.10 -3.40
CA CYS A 364 0.53 -8.92 -4.20
C CYS A 364 -0.53 -8.05 -4.91
N THR A 365 -0.49 -8.07 -6.23
CA THR A 365 -1.48 -7.41 -7.11
C THR A 365 -2.02 -8.36 -8.19
N GLY A 366 -2.95 -7.88 -9.00
CA GLY A 366 -3.45 -8.60 -10.16
C GLY A 366 -2.44 -8.52 -11.30
N LEU A 367 -2.06 -9.67 -11.86
CA LEU A 367 -1.12 -9.74 -13.00
C LEU A 367 -1.63 -8.99 -14.23
N GLY A 368 -2.94 -9.04 -14.48
CA GLY A 368 -3.60 -8.31 -15.57
C GLY A 368 -3.88 -6.84 -15.25
N GLY A 369 -3.61 -6.39 -14.02
CA GLY A 369 -4.01 -5.07 -13.55
C GLY A 369 -5.47 -5.03 -13.09
N CYS A 370 -6.11 -3.89 -13.35
CA CYS A 370 -7.51 -3.62 -13.05
C CYS A 370 -8.07 -2.75 -14.19
N GLU A 371 -8.42 -3.42 -15.29
CA GLU A 371 -8.94 -2.77 -16.50
C GLU A 371 -10.46 -2.61 -16.36
N VAL A 372 -10.93 -1.36 -16.36
CA VAL A 372 -12.35 -1.04 -16.17
C VAL A 372 -12.79 0.10 -17.08
N ALA A 373 -14.10 0.27 -17.22
CA ALA A 373 -14.70 1.51 -17.67
C ALA A 373 -15.51 2.11 -16.52
N LEU A 374 -15.34 3.41 -16.27
CA LEU A 374 -16.06 4.16 -15.25
C LEU A 374 -16.94 5.20 -15.94
N PHE A 375 -18.18 5.33 -15.46
CA PHE A 375 -19.14 6.27 -16.04
C PHE A 375 -19.50 7.31 -14.99
N PRO A 376 -19.35 8.62 -15.29
CA PRO A 376 -19.66 9.69 -14.35
C PRO A 376 -21.17 9.83 -14.12
N LYS A 377 -21.54 10.55 -13.05
CA LYS A 377 -22.93 11.01 -12.83
C LYS A 377 -23.43 11.94 -13.92
#